data_AF-A0A3M7EYW8-F1
#
_entry.id   AF-A0A3M7EYW8-F1
#
_cell.length_a   1.000
_cell.length_b   1.000
_cell.length_c   1.000
_cell.angle_alpha   90.00
_cell.angle_beta   90.00
_cell.angle_gamma   90.00
#
_symmetry.space_group_name_H-M   'P 1'
#
loop_
_entity.id
_entity.type
_entity.pdbx_description
1 polymer ?
#
loop_
_entity_poly.entity_id
_entity_poly.type
_entity_poly.pdbx_seq_one_letter_code
_entity_poly.pdbx_strand_id
1 'polypeptide(L)'
;MNTWGWYDASALLLADYIINPVLRARLDSGLEINEDWRIPYAAPGAAMTVAGFAMKYIWTVLPQYVDKELVLHPFLDLAENTNRAQFAAADPYPRVDNFLVIFGVLLIVETTPKACACLSAKWLVQIGRRSLSIFVAQSAVFWTIGIKLFLHLHLDRGTSKATANFAVLVVATLSTILFAEVFYRLVDVPSQMIASKGYLWLLR
;
A
#
# COMPACT_ATOMS: atom_id res chain seq x y z
N MET A 1 -12.54 10.99 -5.24
CA MET A 1 -11.47 10.02 -5.57
C MET A 1 -10.16 10.65 -5.16
N ASN A 2 -9.60 10.23 -4.02
CA ASN A 2 -8.25 10.62 -3.64
C ASN A 2 -7.32 9.83 -4.54
N THR A 3 -6.72 10.47 -5.55
CA THR A 3 -5.88 9.76 -6.54
C THR A 3 -4.43 9.72 -6.06
N TRP A 4 -3.84 8.53 -6.16
CA TRP A 4 -2.60 8.12 -5.49
C TRP A 4 -1.37 8.24 -6.40
N GLY A 5 -1.44 9.10 -7.43
CA GLY A 5 -0.57 9.03 -8.60
C GLY A 5 0.92 9.09 -8.30
N TRP A 6 1.34 9.84 -7.28
CA TRP A 6 2.74 9.90 -6.87
C TRP A 6 3.25 8.64 -6.14
N TYR A 7 2.41 7.91 -5.41
CA TYR A 7 2.78 6.63 -4.79
C TYR A 7 2.89 5.57 -5.88
N ASP A 8 1.92 5.55 -6.79
CA ASP A 8 1.90 4.59 -7.92
C ASP A 8 3.10 4.81 -8.85
N ALA A 9 3.38 6.06 -9.23
CA ALA A 9 4.55 6.40 -10.05
C ALA A 9 5.87 6.02 -9.36
N SER A 10 5.99 6.32 -8.06
CA SER A 10 7.18 5.98 -7.29
C SER A 10 7.37 4.47 -7.11
N ALA A 11 6.27 3.72 -6.94
CA ALA A 11 6.29 2.26 -6.88
C ALA A 11 6.67 1.64 -8.23
N LEU A 12 6.18 2.18 -9.36
CA LEU A 12 6.57 1.77 -10.70
C LEU A 12 8.08 2.00 -10.94
N LEU A 13 8.61 3.15 -10.50
CA LEU A 13 10.05 3.42 -10.60
C LEU A 13 10.90 2.42 -9.82
N LEU A 14 10.49 2.05 -8.61
CA LEU A 14 11.15 1.00 -7.83
C LEU A 14 11.05 -0.37 -8.50
N ALA A 15 9.89 -0.70 -9.08
CA ALA A 15 9.71 -1.95 -9.81
C ALA A 15 10.64 -2.02 -11.04
N ASP A 16 10.76 -0.93 -11.80
CA ASP A 16 11.67 -0.84 -12.94
C ASP A 16 13.13 -1.00 -12.50
N TYR A 17 13.53 -0.40 -11.37
CA TYR A 17 14.86 -0.61 -10.79
C TYR A 17 15.13 -2.09 -10.48
N ILE A 18 14.15 -2.82 -9.95
CA ILE A 18 14.32 -4.24 -9.58
C ILE A 18 14.38 -5.14 -10.82
N ILE A 19 13.56 -4.86 -11.84
CA ILE A 19 13.37 -5.74 -13.00
C ILE A 19 14.42 -5.47 -14.09
N ASN A 20 14.85 -4.21 -14.28
CA ASN A 20 15.77 -3.84 -15.34
C ASN A 20 17.23 -3.90 -14.87
N PRO A 21 18.04 -4.87 -15.34
CA PRO A 21 19.41 -5.06 -14.86
C PRO A 21 20.36 -3.91 -15.24
N VAL A 22 20.10 -3.23 -16.36
CA VAL A 22 20.91 -2.08 -16.81
C VAL A 22 20.65 -0.88 -15.92
N LEU A 23 19.37 -0.60 -15.64
CA LEU A 23 18.97 0.47 -14.73
C LEU A 23 19.49 0.21 -13.31
N ARG A 24 19.38 -1.04 -12.85
CA ARG A 24 19.91 -1.48 -11.56
C ARG A 24 21.41 -1.24 -11.43
N ALA A 25 22.21 -1.71 -12.39
CA ALA A 25 23.67 -1.52 -12.37
C ALA A 25 24.05 -0.03 -12.35
N ARG A 26 23.28 0.82 -13.04
CA ARG A 26 23.50 2.27 -13.05
C ARG A 26 23.15 2.91 -11.70
N LEU A 27 22.00 2.57 -11.12
CA LEU A 27 21.57 3.12 -9.84
C LEU A 27 22.42 2.60 -8.68
N ASP A 28 22.88 1.35 -8.73
CA ASP A 28 23.80 0.76 -7.75
C ASP A 28 25.17 1.47 -7.77
N SER A 29 25.55 2.11 -8.88
CA SER A 29 26.77 2.93 -8.96
C SER A 29 26.68 4.25 -8.19
N GLY A 30 25.51 4.57 -7.63
CA GLY A 30 25.26 5.75 -6.81
C GLY A 30 24.74 6.95 -7.60
N LEU A 31 24.16 7.89 -6.87
CA LEU A 31 23.76 9.20 -7.37
C LEU A 31 25.00 10.09 -7.49
N GLU A 32 25.29 10.52 -8.70
CA GLU A 32 26.38 11.45 -9.01
C GLU A 32 25.97 12.86 -8.58
N ILE A 33 26.70 13.42 -7.61
CA ILE A 33 26.53 14.82 -7.18
C ILE A 33 27.44 15.71 -8.02
N ASN A 34 28.69 15.29 -8.19
CA ASN A 34 29.73 15.90 -9.03
C ASN A 34 30.54 14.79 -9.70
N GLU A 35 31.41 15.12 -10.66
CA GLU A 35 32.23 14.15 -11.41
C GLU A 35 33.00 13.17 -10.51
N ASP A 36 33.50 13.64 -9.35
CA ASP A 36 34.27 12.83 -8.41
C ASP A 36 33.45 12.26 -7.24
N TRP A 37 32.21 12.71 -7.04
CA TRP A 37 31.43 12.40 -5.84
C TRP A 37 30.14 11.68 -6.19
N ARG A 38 30.04 10.44 -5.74
CA ARG A 38 28.81 9.64 -5.79
C ARG A 38 28.35 9.25 -4.39
N ILE A 39 27.05 9.36 -4.13
CA ILE A 39 26.43 8.89 -2.89
C ILE A 39 25.52 7.69 -3.16
N PRO A 40 25.44 6.71 -2.27
CA PRO A 40 24.48 5.62 -2.42
C PRO A 40 23.06 6.17 -2.34
N TYR A 41 22.12 5.61 -3.12
CA TYR A 41 20.71 6.02 -3.07
C TYR A 41 20.06 5.77 -1.69
N ALA A 42 20.64 4.93 -0.83
CA ALA A 42 20.24 4.84 0.57
C ALA A 42 20.36 6.18 1.32
N ALA A 43 21.28 7.08 0.93
CA ALA A 43 21.46 8.38 1.55
C ALA A 43 20.28 9.35 1.32
N PRO A 44 19.81 9.62 0.08
CA PRO A 44 18.59 10.40 -0.11
C PRO A 44 17.37 9.71 0.50
N GLY A 45 17.30 8.37 0.49
CA GLY A 45 16.25 7.62 1.19
C GLY A 45 16.23 7.91 2.70
N ALA A 46 17.39 7.87 3.35
CA ALA A 46 17.54 8.23 4.76
C ALA A 46 17.15 9.69 5.03
N ALA A 47 17.57 10.62 4.17
CA ALA A 47 17.19 12.02 4.28
C ALA A 47 15.67 12.21 4.17
N MET A 48 15.01 11.52 3.24
CA MET A 48 13.55 11.52 3.12
C MET A 48 12.88 10.96 4.37
N THR A 49 13.33 9.81 4.87
CA THR A 49 12.76 9.21 6.09
C THR A 49 12.90 10.13 7.30
N VAL A 50 14.07 10.72 7.51
CA VAL A 50 14.32 11.67 8.61
C VAL A 50 13.45 12.91 8.45
N ALA A 51 13.36 13.48 7.24
CA ALA A 51 12.51 14.63 6.97
C ALA A 51 11.03 14.32 7.24
N GLY A 52 10.53 13.16 6.82
CA GLY A 52 9.16 12.73 7.09
C GLY A 52 8.86 12.58 8.59
N PHE A 53 9.77 11.99 9.37
CA PHE A 53 9.62 11.93 10.83
C PHE A 53 9.71 13.30 11.50
N ALA A 54 10.63 14.17 11.04
CA ALA A 54 10.74 15.53 11.55
C ALA A 54 9.45 16.32 11.29
N MET A 55 8.87 16.21 10.09
CA MET A 55 7.58 16.80 9.76
C MET A 55 6.48 16.28 10.69
N LYS A 56 6.38 14.95 10.88
CA LYS A 56 5.43 14.36 11.84
C LYS A 56 5.53 14.97 13.22
N TYR A 57 6.75 15.15 13.72
CA TYR A 57 6.98 15.77 15.03
C TYR A 57 6.59 17.25 15.04
N ILE A 58 6.97 18.01 14.01
CA ILE A 58 6.57 19.41 13.84
C ILE A 58 5.04 19.56 13.87
N TRP A 59 4.32 18.64 13.23
CA TRP A 59 2.86 18.62 13.20
C TRP A 59 2.21 18.33 14.56
N THR A 60 2.90 17.62 15.45
CA THR A 60 2.44 17.47 16.84
C THR A 60 2.62 18.75 17.66
N VAL A 61 3.68 19.53 17.38
CA VAL A 61 3.98 20.78 18.10
C VAL A 61 3.18 21.95 17.53
N LEU A 62 2.90 21.95 16.23
CA LEU A 62 2.20 23.00 15.50
C LEU A 62 0.99 22.42 14.74
N PRO A 63 -0.05 21.93 15.45
CA PRO A 63 -1.20 21.27 14.84
C PRO A 63 -1.97 22.17 13.87
N GLN A 64 -1.90 23.50 14.04
CA GLN A 64 -2.57 24.48 13.17
C GLN A 64 -2.06 24.49 11.72
N TYR A 65 -0.88 23.91 11.47
CA TYR A 65 -0.29 23.85 10.12
C TYR A 65 -0.45 22.50 9.44
N VAL A 66 -1.01 21.49 10.12
CA VAL A 66 -1.18 20.12 9.60
C VAL A 66 -1.89 20.13 8.24
N ASP A 67 -2.99 20.87 8.14
CA ASP A 67 -3.82 20.90 6.93
C ASP A 67 -3.33 21.92 5.89
N LYS A 68 -2.23 22.64 6.14
CA LYS A 68 -1.68 23.56 5.13
C LYS A 68 -1.08 22.83 3.94
N GLU A 69 -0.70 21.56 4.10
CA GLU A 69 -0.27 20.70 3.00
C GLU A 69 -1.37 20.50 1.95
N LEU A 70 -2.66 20.64 2.30
CA LEU A 70 -3.77 20.51 1.33
C LEU A 70 -3.72 21.56 0.21
N VAL A 71 -2.98 22.66 0.39
CA VAL A 71 -2.76 23.65 -0.68
C VAL A 71 -2.01 23.04 -1.85
N LEU A 72 -1.18 22.01 -1.61
CA LEU A 72 -0.41 21.32 -2.64
C LEU A 72 -1.17 20.15 -3.26
N HIS A 73 -2.43 19.90 -2.87
CA HIS A 73 -3.19 18.75 -3.32
C HIS A 73 -3.97 19.09 -4.59
N PRO A 74 -3.50 18.68 -5.81
CA PRO A 74 -4.01 19.24 -7.07
C PRO A 74 -5.50 18.95 -7.30
N PHE A 75 -6.00 17.84 -6.74
CA PHE A 75 -7.42 17.51 -6.79
C PHE A 75 -8.31 18.60 -6.17
N LEU A 76 -7.86 19.30 -5.12
CA LEU A 76 -8.66 20.33 -4.46
C LEU A 76 -8.71 21.64 -5.27
N ASP A 77 -7.74 21.86 -6.15
CA ASP A 77 -7.76 22.99 -7.07
C ASP A 77 -8.63 22.69 -8.30
N LEU A 78 -8.88 21.41 -8.59
CA LEU A 78 -9.71 20.94 -9.70
C LEU A 78 -11.15 20.58 -9.27
N ALA A 79 -11.39 20.39 -7.97
CA ALA A 79 -12.69 20.00 -7.45
C ALA A 79 -13.60 21.22 -7.26
N GLU A 80 -14.67 21.31 -8.05
CA GLU A 80 -15.64 22.42 -7.96
C GLU A 80 -16.55 22.34 -6.72
N ASN A 81 -16.71 21.14 -6.14
CA ASN A 81 -17.74 20.84 -5.12
C ASN A 81 -17.18 20.58 -3.71
N THR A 82 -15.90 20.87 -3.45
CA THR A 82 -15.29 20.57 -2.14
C THR A 82 -14.23 21.59 -1.79
N ASN A 83 -14.28 22.11 -0.56
CA ASN A 83 -13.24 22.98 -0.04
C ASN A 83 -12.24 22.21 0.86
N ARG A 84 -11.07 22.81 1.13
CA ARG A 84 -9.99 22.17 1.91
C ARG A 84 -10.42 21.75 3.32
N ALA A 85 -11.26 22.54 3.98
CA ALA A 85 -11.75 22.25 5.34
C ALA A 85 -12.70 21.04 5.36
N GLN A 86 -13.59 20.94 4.37
CA GLN A 86 -14.50 19.80 4.18
C GLN A 86 -13.73 18.53 3.83
N PHE A 87 -12.68 18.65 3.01
CA PHE A 87 -11.84 17.51 2.65
C PHE A 87 -11.03 16.97 3.83
N ALA A 88 -10.40 17.85 4.62
CA ALA A 88 -9.66 17.46 5.81
C ALA A 88 -10.55 16.81 6.88
N ALA A 89 -11.81 17.23 6.99
CA ALA A 89 -12.77 16.71 7.97
C ALA A 89 -13.43 15.39 7.56
N ALA A 90 -13.43 15.04 6.27
CA ALA A 90 -14.14 13.88 5.76
C ALA A 90 -13.38 12.57 6.00
N ASP A 91 -12.10 12.52 5.63
CA ASP A 91 -11.31 11.29 5.65
C ASP A 91 -9.81 11.56 5.86
N PRO A 92 -9.04 10.59 6.37
CA PRO A 92 -7.58 10.62 6.31
C PRO A 92 -7.11 10.79 4.86
N TYR A 93 -6.34 11.84 4.60
CA TYR A 93 -5.82 12.16 3.26
C TYR A 93 -4.33 11.81 3.14
N PRO A 94 -3.82 11.57 1.92
CA PRO A 94 -2.40 11.32 1.69
C PRO A 94 -1.59 12.58 2.01
N ARG A 95 -0.57 12.42 2.84
CA ARG A 95 0.27 13.51 3.33
C ARG A 95 1.71 13.36 2.87
N VAL A 96 2.41 14.48 2.77
CA VAL A 96 3.81 14.51 2.32
C VAL A 96 4.71 13.82 3.33
N ASP A 97 4.46 14.03 4.62
CA ASP A 97 5.20 13.39 5.72
C ASP A 97 5.09 11.85 5.68
N ASN A 98 3.90 11.30 5.41
CA ASN A 98 3.68 9.87 5.19
C ASN A 98 4.47 9.35 3.98
N PHE A 99 4.42 10.07 2.87
CA PHE A 99 5.12 9.68 1.64
C PHE A 99 6.62 9.63 1.85
N LEU A 100 7.20 10.67 2.46
CA LEU A 100 8.63 10.75 2.75
C LEU A 100 9.12 9.60 3.64
N VAL A 101 8.34 9.22 4.65
CA VAL A 101 8.67 8.06 5.49
C VAL A 101 8.59 6.77 4.68
N ILE A 102 7.46 6.51 4.02
CA ILE A 102 7.21 5.24 3.33
C ILE A 102 8.21 5.05 2.18
N PHE A 103 8.28 6.02 1.27
CA PHE A 103 9.14 5.91 0.10
C PHE A 103 10.62 5.99 0.48
N GLY A 104 10.99 6.82 1.47
CA GLY A 104 12.37 6.86 1.97
C GLY A 104 12.83 5.51 2.51
N VAL A 105 11.98 4.83 3.31
CA VAL A 105 12.29 3.49 3.84
C VAL A 105 12.38 2.46 2.72
N LEU A 106 11.44 2.48 1.77
CA LEU A 106 11.49 1.59 0.60
C LEU A 106 12.78 1.78 -0.21
N LEU A 107 13.16 3.03 -0.47
CA LEU A 107 14.40 3.35 -1.19
C LEU A 107 15.64 2.80 -0.47
N ILE A 108 15.72 2.94 0.86
CA ILE A 108 16.80 2.36 1.67
C ILE A 108 16.81 0.84 1.56
N VAL A 109 15.65 0.20 1.71
CA VAL A 109 15.52 -1.27 1.70
C VAL A 109 15.92 -1.84 0.34
N GLU A 110 15.40 -1.28 -0.74
CA GLU A 110 15.61 -1.81 -2.09
C GLU A 110 17.04 -1.58 -2.59
N THR A 111 17.66 -0.47 -2.21
CA THR A 111 19.04 -0.15 -2.63
C THR A 111 20.11 -0.70 -1.69
N THR A 112 19.72 -1.32 -0.57
CA THR A 112 20.65 -1.96 0.37
C THR A 112 20.54 -3.49 0.27
N PRO A 113 21.53 -4.18 -0.35
CA PRO A 113 21.44 -5.62 -0.58
C PRO A 113 21.20 -6.46 0.67
N LYS A 114 21.80 -6.07 1.81
CA LYS A 114 21.63 -6.77 3.09
C LYS A 114 20.21 -6.63 3.64
N ALA A 115 19.62 -5.44 3.54
CA ALA A 115 18.25 -5.18 3.99
C ALA A 115 17.25 -5.94 3.11
N CYS A 116 17.42 -5.84 1.79
CA CYS A 116 16.64 -6.58 0.81
C CYS A 116 16.72 -8.10 1.06
N ALA A 117 17.93 -8.66 1.29
CA ALA A 117 18.11 -10.09 1.57
C ALA A 117 17.44 -10.54 2.87
N CYS A 118 17.51 -9.72 3.93
CA CYS A 118 16.86 -10.00 5.22
C CYS A 118 15.33 -10.00 5.07
N LEU A 119 14.79 -8.99 4.39
CA LEU A 119 13.34 -8.84 4.20
C LEU A 119 12.78 -9.79 3.12
N SER A 120 13.63 -10.29 2.24
CA SER A 120 13.31 -11.32 1.24
C SER A 120 13.45 -12.75 1.77
N ALA A 121 13.50 -12.94 3.10
CA ALA A 121 13.55 -14.28 3.68
C ALA A 121 12.37 -15.12 3.16
N LYS A 122 12.64 -16.37 2.76
CA LYS A 122 11.66 -17.24 2.08
C LYS A 122 10.33 -17.35 2.82
N TRP A 123 10.35 -17.33 4.15
CA TRP A 123 9.16 -17.38 4.98
C TRP A 123 8.34 -16.07 4.92
N LEU A 124 8.99 -14.90 4.94
CA LEU A 124 8.33 -13.59 4.76
C LEU A 124 7.69 -13.49 3.39
N VAL A 125 8.44 -13.85 2.34
CA VAL A 125 7.94 -13.87 0.96
C VAL A 125 6.76 -14.83 0.82
N GLN A 126 6.80 -15.99 1.49
CA GLN A 126 5.70 -16.95 1.45
C GLN A 126 4.46 -16.46 2.20
N ILE A 127 4.63 -15.73 3.31
CA ILE A 127 3.51 -15.06 4.01
C ILE A 127 2.92 -13.98 3.09
N GLY A 128 3.74 -13.15 2.46
CA GLY A 128 3.29 -12.12 1.51
C GLY A 128 2.58 -12.70 0.28
N ARG A 129 3.13 -13.76 -0.32
CA ARG A 129 2.47 -14.49 -1.42
C ARG A 129 1.12 -15.04 -0.99
N ARG A 130 1.02 -15.60 0.22
CA ARG A 130 -0.23 -16.15 0.73
C ARG A 130 -1.23 -15.06 1.09
N SER A 131 -0.82 -13.94 1.68
CA SER A 131 -1.71 -12.84 2.02
C SER A 131 -2.33 -12.22 0.76
N LEU A 132 -1.52 -11.97 -0.28
CA LEU A 132 -2.01 -11.51 -1.58
C LEU A 132 -2.88 -12.57 -2.26
N SER A 133 -2.49 -13.84 -2.23
CA SER A 133 -3.28 -14.92 -2.81
C SER A 133 -4.64 -15.08 -2.11
N ILE A 134 -4.70 -14.95 -0.78
CA ILE A 134 -5.95 -14.99 0.00
C ILE A 134 -6.83 -13.80 -0.39
N PHE A 135 -6.24 -12.61 -0.50
CA PHE A 135 -6.96 -11.41 -0.91
C PHE A 135 -7.48 -11.48 -2.35
N VAL A 136 -6.72 -12.05 -3.30
CA VAL A 136 -7.15 -12.19 -4.71
C VAL A 136 -8.04 -13.42 -4.93
N ALA A 137 -7.92 -14.46 -4.10
CA ALA A 137 -8.73 -15.67 -4.19
C ALA A 137 -10.23 -15.37 -4.01
N GLN A 138 -10.60 -14.34 -3.23
CA GLN A 138 -11.99 -13.91 -3.12
C GLN A 138 -12.58 -13.63 -4.52
N SER A 139 -11.86 -12.87 -5.35
CA SER A 139 -12.25 -12.46 -6.71
C SER A 139 -12.36 -13.64 -7.67
N ALA A 140 -11.45 -14.61 -7.54
CA ALA A 140 -11.49 -15.84 -8.35
C ALA A 140 -12.67 -16.75 -7.96
N VAL A 141 -13.02 -16.80 -6.67
CA VAL A 141 -14.19 -17.53 -6.18
C VAL A 141 -15.49 -16.89 -6.66
N PHE A 142 -15.59 -15.55 -6.65
CA PHE A 142 -16.70 -14.82 -7.27
C PHE A 142 -16.92 -15.25 -8.73
N TRP A 143 -15.84 -15.26 -9.52
CA TRP A 143 -15.92 -15.58 -10.94
C TRP A 143 -16.27 -17.05 -11.19
N THR A 144 -15.62 -17.98 -10.48
CA THR A 144 -15.75 -19.41 -10.78
C THR A 144 -16.98 -20.07 -10.15
N ILE A 145 -17.26 -19.78 -8.88
CA ILE A 145 -18.41 -20.36 -8.15
C ILE A 145 -19.67 -19.58 -8.48
N GLY A 146 -19.61 -18.24 -8.52
CA GLY A 146 -20.77 -17.39 -8.79
C GLY A 146 -21.37 -17.65 -10.17
N ILE A 147 -20.55 -17.72 -11.22
CA ILE A 147 -21.05 -18.00 -12.58
C ILE A 147 -21.63 -19.41 -12.68
N LYS A 148 -20.96 -20.43 -12.15
CA LYS A 148 -21.48 -21.82 -12.18
C LYS A 148 -22.81 -21.94 -11.43
N LEU A 149 -22.93 -21.29 -10.28
CA LEU A 149 -24.16 -21.28 -9.50
C LEU A 149 -25.30 -20.57 -10.26
N PHE A 150 -25.00 -19.43 -10.89
CA PHE A 150 -25.97 -18.73 -11.74
C PHE A 150 -26.45 -19.61 -12.90
N LEU A 151 -25.52 -20.23 -13.63
CA LEU A 151 -25.84 -21.10 -14.76
C LEU A 151 -26.72 -22.27 -14.30
N HIS A 152 -26.37 -22.92 -13.18
CA HIS A 152 -27.17 -24.03 -12.66
C HIS A 152 -28.59 -23.60 -12.25
N LEU A 153 -28.73 -22.47 -11.54
CA LEU A 153 -30.03 -22.02 -11.07
C LEU A 153 -30.91 -21.46 -12.20
N HIS A 154 -30.33 -20.70 -13.13
CA HIS A 154 -31.10 -20.05 -14.18
C HIS A 154 -31.32 -20.95 -15.41
N LEU A 155 -30.29 -21.65 -15.88
CA LEU A 155 -30.37 -22.46 -17.10
C LEU A 155 -30.84 -23.90 -16.82
N ASP A 156 -30.30 -24.58 -15.81
CA ASP A 156 -30.67 -25.98 -15.55
C ASP A 156 -31.96 -26.13 -14.75
N ARG A 157 -32.20 -25.22 -13.79
CA ARG A 157 -33.35 -25.25 -12.88
C ARG A 157 -34.49 -24.30 -13.27
N GLY A 158 -34.30 -23.48 -14.31
CA GLY A 158 -35.32 -22.55 -14.84
C GLY A 158 -35.75 -21.45 -13.86
N THR A 159 -34.92 -21.11 -12.86
CA THR A 159 -35.27 -20.14 -11.83
C THR A 159 -35.21 -18.72 -12.39
N SER A 160 -35.95 -17.76 -11.81
CA SER A 160 -35.91 -16.37 -12.26
C SER A 160 -34.49 -15.77 -12.14
N LYS A 161 -34.13 -14.84 -13.04
CA LYS A 161 -32.84 -14.14 -12.98
C LYS A 161 -32.61 -13.43 -11.65
N ALA A 162 -33.66 -12.85 -11.08
CA ALA A 162 -33.59 -12.16 -9.79
C ALA A 162 -33.22 -13.13 -8.65
N THR A 163 -33.84 -14.30 -8.61
CA THR A 163 -33.55 -15.33 -7.60
C THR A 163 -32.14 -15.90 -7.75
N ALA A 164 -31.69 -16.15 -8.97
CA ALA A 164 -30.34 -16.64 -9.24
C ALA A 164 -29.27 -15.60 -8.84
N ASN A 165 -29.49 -14.31 -9.17
CA ASN A 165 -28.60 -13.22 -8.76
C ASN A 165 -28.53 -13.07 -7.24
N PHE A 166 -29.67 -13.17 -6.55
CA PHE A 166 -29.72 -13.11 -5.10
C PHE A 166 -28.95 -14.27 -4.45
N ALA A 167 -29.11 -15.50 -4.96
CA ALA A 167 -28.37 -16.65 -4.47
C ALA A 167 -26.84 -16.49 -4.65
N VAL A 168 -26.41 -15.98 -5.81
CA VAL A 168 -24.99 -15.66 -6.05
C VAL A 168 -24.49 -14.59 -5.09
N LEU A 169 -25.25 -13.51 -4.88
CA LEU A 169 -24.90 -12.44 -3.94
C LEU A 169 -24.67 -13.00 -2.53
N VAL A 170 -25.56 -13.86 -2.03
CA VAL A 170 -25.43 -14.48 -0.71
C VAL A 170 -24.17 -15.33 -0.61
N VAL A 171 -23.96 -16.27 -1.54
CA VAL A 171 -22.78 -17.16 -1.52
C VAL A 171 -21.48 -16.37 -1.59
N ALA A 172 -21.47 -15.33 -2.42
CA ALA A 172 -20.27 -14.55 -2.64
C ALA A 172 -19.97 -13.59 -1.47
N THR A 173 -21.01 -13.07 -0.81
CA THR A 173 -20.88 -12.31 0.45
C THR A 173 -20.31 -13.21 1.56
N LEU A 174 -20.86 -14.41 1.74
CA LEU A 174 -20.35 -15.37 2.73
C LEU A 174 -18.90 -15.79 2.46
N SER A 175 -18.56 -16.01 1.18
CA SER A 175 -17.18 -16.29 0.78
C SER A 175 -16.24 -15.13 1.12
N THR A 176 -16.66 -13.89 0.83
CA THR A 176 -15.89 -12.68 1.17
C THR A 176 -15.64 -12.57 2.66
N ILE A 177 -16.68 -12.77 3.49
CA ILE A 177 -16.56 -12.75 4.95
C ILE A 177 -15.55 -13.81 5.42
N LEU A 178 -15.63 -15.04 4.89
CA LEU A 178 -14.71 -16.12 5.23
C LEU A 178 -13.25 -15.76 4.89
N PHE A 179 -12.99 -15.29 3.67
CA PHE A 179 -11.63 -14.92 3.25
C PHE A 179 -11.11 -13.71 4.03
N ALA A 180 -11.96 -12.72 4.31
CA ALA A 180 -11.61 -11.58 5.14
C ALA A 180 -11.25 -12.00 6.56
N GLU A 181 -12.01 -12.90 7.18
CA GLU A 181 -11.73 -13.42 8.53
C GLU A 181 -10.42 -14.22 8.56
N VAL A 182 -10.18 -15.05 7.54
CA VAL A 182 -8.92 -15.80 7.39
C VAL A 182 -7.73 -14.84 7.26
N PHE A 183 -7.86 -13.80 6.43
CA PHE A 183 -6.83 -12.78 6.29
C PHE A 183 -6.59 -12.03 7.60
N TYR A 184 -7.66 -11.59 8.26
CA TYR A 184 -7.61 -10.88 9.53
C TYR A 184 -6.86 -11.67 10.60
N ARG A 185 -7.22 -12.95 10.80
CA ARG A 185 -6.60 -13.79 11.84
C ARG A 185 -5.19 -14.23 11.51
N LEU A 186 -4.89 -14.55 10.25
CA LEU A 186 -3.59 -15.10 9.86
C LEU A 186 -2.54 -14.04 9.53
N VAL A 187 -2.97 -12.86 9.11
CA VAL A 187 -2.07 -11.80 8.60
C VAL A 187 -2.18 -10.56 9.46
N ASP A 188 -3.37 -9.99 9.62
CA ASP A 188 -3.53 -8.67 10.24
C ASP A 188 -3.24 -8.69 11.75
N VAL A 189 -3.90 -9.57 12.52
CA VAL A 189 -3.69 -9.70 13.97
C VAL A 189 -2.23 -9.97 14.33
N PRO A 190 -1.54 -10.97 13.73
CA PRO A 190 -0.12 -11.19 14.01
C PRO A 190 0.76 -9.98 13.65
N SER A 191 0.47 -9.32 12.53
CA SER A 191 1.23 -8.13 12.10
C SER A 191 1.07 -6.98 13.09
N GLN A 192 -0.14 -6.69 13.55
CA GLN A 192 -0.42 -5.68 14.56
C GLN A 192 0.26 -6.00 15.90
N MET A 193 0.23 -7.27 16.32
CA MET A 193 0.91 -7.71 17.55
C MET A 193 2.43 -7.50 17.48
N ILE A 194 3.05 -7.85 16.35
CA ILE A 194 4.50 -7.65 16.15
C ILE A 194 4.83 -6.16 16.12
N ALA A 195 4.04 -5.37 15.38
CA ALA A 195 4.23 -3.92 15.29
C ALA A 195 4.10 -3.24 16.66
N SER A 196 3.07 -3.59 17.44
CA SER A 196 2.85 -3.06 18.79
C SER A 196 4.03 -3.41 19.73
N LYS A 197 4.52 -4.65 19.69
CA LYS A 197 5.68 -5.07 20.48
C LYS A 197 6.97 -4.35 20.05
N GLY A 198 7.18 -4.17 18.74
CA GLY A 198 8.32 -3.40 18.23
C GLY A 198 8.31 -1.95 18.69
N TYR A 199 7.13 -1.31 18.65
CA TYR A 199 6.96 0.05 19.15
C TYR A 199 7.19 0.16 20.67
N LEU A 200 6.62 -0.76 21.45
CA LEU A 200 6.81 -0.78 22.91
C LEU A 200 8.27 -1.09 23.31
N TRP A 201 9.01 -1.85 22.49
CA TRP A 201 10.44 -2.08 22.72
C TRP A 201 11.28 -0.81 22.53
N LEU A 202 10.94 0.05 21.56
CA LEU A 202 11.62 1.33 21.33
C LEU A 202 11.39 2.37 22.45
N LEU A 203 10.36 2.17 23.28
CA LEU A 203 10.03 3.05 24.41
C LEU A 203 10.69 2.63 25.74
N ARG A 204 11.44 1.53 25.76
CA ARG A 204 12.25 1.07 26.91
C ARG A 204 13.71 1.41 26.70
#